data_AF-Q97BY8-F1
#
_entry.id   AF-Q97BY8-F1
#
_cell.length_a   1.000
_cell.length_b   1.000
_cell.length_c   1.000
_cell.angle_alpha   90.00
_cell.angle_beta   90.00
_cell.angle_gamma   90.00
#
_symmetry.space_group_name_H-M   'P 1'
#
loop_
_entity.id
_entity.type
_entity.pdbx_description
1 polymer ?
#
loop_
_entity_poly.entity_id
_entity_poly.type
_entity_poly.pdbx_seq_one_letter_code
_entity_poly.pdbx_strand_id
1 'polypeptide(L)'
;MSYSKRLGQVFLRSRRIAEYEVDLLNGHPGDSVLEIGPGHGILTSILLDRGYYVTAVEKDRFVYNELLSIKNKNLNLFNMDFLDMPPQKYDFIIGNIPYYISSDVIFKLYDFEFSASVIMVQKEFADKLTNVKDSSRLYVNAYVRYEIDLKRYVGRKNFNPQPKVDSAILLLKKKKINLDIPLDYLDSKLKVMFSKKRKMISNIFEIYPESMGNRRPSDLTASEILDLVRLLHAHGL
;
A
#
# COMPACT_ATOMS: atom_id res chain seq x y z
N MET A 1 -24.97 19.91 5.75
CA MET A 1 -23.49 19.92 5.96
C MET A 1 -22.96 18.54 5.62
N SER A 2 -22.16 18.36 4.55
CA SER A 2 -21.78 17.01 4.11
C SER A 2 -20.82 16.36 5.11
N TYR A 3 -21.17 15.14 5.53
CA TYR A 3 -20.45 14.36 6.53
C TYR A 3 -19.04 13.93 6.08
N SER A 4 -18.75 14.02 4.77
CA SER A 4 -17.46 13.67 4.13
C SER A 4 -16.24 14.42 4.70
N LYS A 5 -16.45 15.54 5.41
CA LYS A 5 -15.37 16.25 6.12
C LYS A 5 -14.80 15.48 7.31
N ARG A 6 -15.51 14.52 7.94
CA ARG A 6 -15.05 13.87 9.18
C ARG A 6 -13.91 12.87 8.98
N LEU A 7 -13.82 12.23 7.81
CA LEU A 7 -12.79 11.23 7.50
C LEU A 7 -11.72 11.73 6.51
N GLY A 8 -11.82 12.99 6.04
CA GLY A 8 -10.89 13.54 5.05
C GLY A 8 -10.91 12.80 3.71
N GLN A 9 -12.03 12.15 3.37
CA GLN A 9 -12.17 11.35 2.15
C GLN A 9 -12.15 12.25 0.90
N VAL A 10 -11.41 11.81 -0.12
CA VAL A 10 -11.37 12.42 -1.45
C VAL A 10 -11.74 11.36 -2.47
N PHE A 11 -12.74 11.64 -3.31
CA PHE A 11 -13.26 10.66 -4.26
C PHE A 11 -12.70 10.93 -5.65
N LEU A 12 -12.17 9.89 -6.30
CA LEU A 12 -11.78 9.97 -7.70
C LEU A 12 -13.03 10.21 -8.56
N ARG A 13 -12.97 11.21 -9.44
CA ARG A 13 -14.05 11.52 -10.40
C ARG A 13 -13.67 11.21 -11.85
N SER A 14 -12.41 10.88 -12.12
CA SER A 14 -11.93 10.64 -13.48
C SER A 14 -12.13 9.18 -13.87
N ARG A 15 -13.15 8.91 -14.68
CA ARG A 15 -13.41 7.55 -15.21
C ARG A 15 -12.21 7.00 -15.98
N ARG A 16 -11.54 7.82 -16.78
CA ARG A 16 -10.32 7.41 -17.51
C ARG A 16 -9.20 6.92 -16.61
N ILE A 17 -9.03 7.52 -15.42
CA ILE A 17 -8.03 7.06 -14.45
C ILE A 17 -8.48 5.74 -13.81
N ALA A 18 -9.76 5.65 -13.44
CA ALA A 18 -10.31 4.42 -12.88
C ALA A 18 -10.22 3.24 -13.88
N GLU A 19 -10.47 3.47 -15.17
CA GLU A 19 -10.31 2.47 -16.23
C GLU A 19 -8.85 2.01 -16.35
N TYR A 20 -7.90 2.95 -16.29
CA TYR A 20 -6.47 2.64 -16.27
C TYR A 20 -6.07 1.80 -15.05
N GLU A 21 -6.62 2.08 -13.86
CA GLU A 21 -6.36 1.26 -12.67
C GLU A 21 -6.87 -0.18 -12.83
N VAL A 22 -8.06 -0.35 -13.41
CA VAL A 22 -8.61 -1.69 -13.68
C VAL A 22 -7.84 -2.41 -14.80
N ASP A 23 -7.33 -1.69 -15.81
CA ASP A 23 -6.47 -2.25 -16.86
C ASP A 23 -5.17 -2.85 -16.28
N LEU A 24 -4.62 -2.23 -15.24
CA LEU A 24 -3.39 -2.69 -14.59
C LEU A 24 -3.54 -4.04 -13.88
N LEU A 25 -4.77 -4.45 -13.55
CA LEU A 25 -5.03 -5.79 -13.00
C LEU A 25 -4.68 -6.88 -14.02
N ASN A 26 -4.87 -6.60 -15.31
CA ASN A 26 -4.68 -7.56 -16.40
C ASN A 26 -5.42 -8.90 -16.14
N GLY A 27 -6.62 -8.80 -15.56
CA GLY A 27 -7.50 -9.93 -15.27
C GLY A 27 -8.53 -10.19 -16.37
N HIS A 28 -9.31 -11.24 -16.16
CA HIS A 28 -10.32 -11.74 -17.08
C HIS A 28 -11.70 -11.77 -16.39
N PRO A 29 -12.80 -11.79 -17.16
CA PRO A 29 -14.13 -12.01 -16.60
C PRO A 29 -14.16 -13.28 -15.74
N GLY A 30 -14.72 -13.19 -14.55
CA GLY A 30 -14.76 -14.27 -13.56
C GLY A 30 -13.64 -14.26 -12.53
N ASP A 31 -12.62 -13.41 -12.67
CA ASP A 31 -11.63 -13.21 -11.61
C ASP A 31 -12.26 -12.47 -10.42
N SER A 32 -11.78 -12.78 -9.21
CA SER A 32 -12.22 -12.18 -7.96
C SER A 32 -11.38 -10.95 -7.59
N VAL A 33 -12.06 -9.87 -7.22
CA VAL A 33 -11.43 -8.59 -6.87
C VAL A 33 -11.95 -8.09 -5.54
N LEU A 34 -11.02 -7.79 -4.62
CA LEU A 34 -11.33 -7.00 -3.43
C LEU A 34 -11.13 -5.51 -3.72
N GLU A 35 -12.18 -4.72 -3.58
CA GLU A 35 -12.14 -3.26 -3.67
C GLU A 35 -12.15 -2.62 -2.27
N ILE A 36 -11.06 -1.93 -1.92
CA ILE A 36 -10.91 -1.21 -0.66
C ILE A 36 -11.39 0.23 -0.83
N GLY A 37 -12.46 0.60 -0.12
CA GLY A 37 -13.01 1.95 -0.17
C GLY A 37 -13.58 2.31 -1.54
N PRO A 38 -14.67 1.65 -1.98
CA PRO A 38 -15.30 1.89 -3.28
C PRO A 38 -15.77 3.34 -3.51
N GLY A 39 -15.97 4.12 -2.44
CA GLY A 39 -16.47 5.49 -2.56
C GLY A 39 -17.82 5.52 -3.26
N HIS A 40 -18.00 6.40 -4.25
CA HIS A 40 -19.22 6.45 -5.06
C HIS A 40 -19.28 5.37 -6.17
N GLY A 41 -18.41 4.35 -6.12
CA GLY A 41 -18.50 3.16 -6.97
C GLY A 41 -17.90 3.30 -8.37
N ILE A 42 -16.97 4.24 -8.58
CA ILE A 42 -16.37 4.47 -9.89
C ILE A 42 -15.58 3.24 -10.39
N LEU A 43 -14.74 2.66 -9.53
CA LEU A 43 -14.00 1.42 -9.82
C LEU A 43 -14.96 0.23 -9.82
N THR A 44 -15.84 0.12 -8.82
CA THR A 44 -16.89 -0.90 -8.74
C THR A 44 -17.65 -1.07 -10.06
N SER A 45 -18.13 0.03 -10.66
CA SER A 45 -18.89 -0.02 -11.91
C SER A 45 -18.07 -0.62 -13.07
N ILE A 46 -16.82 -0.19 -13.22
CA ILE A 46 -15.94 -0.66 -14.30
C ILE A 46 -15.58 -2.13 -14.11
N LEU A 47 -15.32 -2.57 -12.87
CA LEU A 47 -15.03 -3.96 -12.56
C LEU A 47 -16.24 -4.86 -12.88
N LEU A 48 -17.44 -4.44 -12.49
CA LEU A 48 -18.67 -5.20 -12.78
C LEU A 48 -18.97 -5.23 -14.29
N ASP A 49 -18.79 -4.13 -15.01
CA ASP A 49 -18.95 -4.05 -16.47
C ASP A 49 -17.98 -5.01 -17.20
N ARG A 50 -16.79 -5.24 -16.64
CA ARG A 50 -15.79 -6.18 -17.16
C ARG A 50 -15.97 -7.62 -16.68
N GLY A 51 -17.02 -7.89 -15.89
CA GLY A 51 -17.38 -9.24 -15.48
C GLY A 51 -16.58 -9.82 -14.31
N TYR A 52 -15.89 -8.99 -13.52
CA TYR A 52 -15.24 -9.43 -12.29
C TYR A 52 -16.27 -9.78 -11.21
N TYR A 53 -15.89 -10.67 -10.28
CA TYR A 53 -16.59 -10.84 -9.00
C TYR A 53 -16.02 -9.89 -7.96
N VAL A 54 -16.77 -8.87 -7.61
CA VAL A 54 -16.31 -7.76 -6.76
C VAL A 54 -16.77 -7.97 -5.33
N THR A 55 -15.81 -8.04 -4.41
CA THR A 55 -16.07 -7.81 -2.99
C THR A 55 -15.63 -6.39 -2.66
N ALA A 56 -16.54 -5.53 -2.21
CA ALA A 56 -16.23 -4.14 -1.88
C ALA A 56 -16.43 -3.88 -0.37
N VAL A 57 -15.44 -3.26 0.27
CA VAL A 57 -15.49 -2.90 1.69
C VAL A 57 -15.47 -1.39 1.88
N GLU A 58 -16.53 -0.84 2.47
CA GLU A 58 -16.66 0.60 2.74
C GLU A 58 -16.92 0.83 4.22
N LYS A 59 -16.05 1.64 4.85
CA LYS A 59 -16.17 1.96 6.28
C LYS A 59 -17.25 3.02 6.52
N ASP A 60 -17.36 4.02 5.65
CA ASP A 60 -18.34 5.08 5.80
C ASP A 60 -19.74 4.56 5.47
N ARG A 61 -20.58 4.47 6.50
CA ARG A 61 -21.94 3.93 6.37
C ARG A 61 -22.82 4.73 5.39
N PHE A 62 -22.61 6.04 5.25
CA PHE A 62 -23.39 6.84 4.31
C PHE A 62 -23.00 6.50 2.87
N VAL A 63 -21.70 6.46 2.58
CA VAL A 63 -21.18 6.07 1.26
C VAL A 63 -21.58 4.63 0.92
N TYR A 64 -21.46 3.71 1.87
CA TYR A 64 -21.92 2.34 1.73
C TYR A 64 -23.40 2.27 1.33
N ASN A 65 -24.27 3.07 1.96
CA ASN A 65 -25.70 3.06 1.65
C ASN A 65 -25.99 3.54 0.21
N GLU A 66 -25.19 4.44 -0.35
CA GLU A 66 -25.33 4.88 -1.75
C GLU A 66 -25.08 3.71 -2.73
N LEU A 67 -24.11 2.85 -2.40
CA LEU A 67 -23.74 1.69 -3.21
C LEU A 67 -24.77 0.56 -3.20
N LEU A 68 -25.67 0.51 -2.21
CA LEU A 68 -26.76 -0.49 -2.15
C LEU A 68 -27.73 -0.41 -3.34
N SER A 69 -27.73 0.72 -4.06
CA SER A 69 -28.49 0.90 -5.29
C SER A 69 -27.94 0.09 -6.47
N ILE A 70 -26.65 -0.29 -6.44
CA ILE A 70 -26.00 -1.11 -7.47
C ILE A 70 -26.50 -2.55 -7.33
N LYS A 71 -27.47 -2.94 -8.17
CA LYS A 71 -28.00 -4.31 -8.21
C LYS A 71 -27.22 -5.14 -9.23
N ASN A 72 -26.22 -5.87 -8.76
CA ASN A 72 -25.46 -6.81 -9.58
C ASN A 72 -25.15 -8.08 -8.78
N LYS A 73 -25.39 -9.26 -9.37
CA LYS A 73 -25.14 -10.56 -8.74
C LYS A 73 -23.64 -10.84 -8.48
N ASN A 74 -22.76 -10.14 -9.17
CA ASN A 74 -21.31 -10.24 -9.02
C ASN A 74 -20.77 -9.27 -7.96
N LEU A 75 -21.62 -8.47 -7.30
CA LEU A 75 -21.21 -7.54 -6.24
C LEU A 75 -21.57 -8.10 -4.86
N ASN A 76 -20.57 -8.20 -4.00
CA ASN A 76 -20.73 -8.40 -2.57
C ASN A 76 -20.21 -7.17 -1.82
N LEU A 77 -21.07 -6.51 -1.04
CA LEU A 77 -20.76 -5.23 -0.41
C LEU A 77 -20.82 -5.36 1.11
N PHE A 78 -19.77 -4.91 1.80
CA PHE A 78 -19.69 -4.92 3.27
C PHE A 78 -19.47 -3.52 3.83
N ASN A 79 -20.23 -3.17 4.88
CA ASN A 79 -19.97 -1.97 5.67
C ASN A 79 -18.99 -2.29 6.79
N MET A 80 -17.69 -2.21 6.50
CA MET A 80 -16.63 -2.55 7.46
C MET A 80 -15.36 -1.77 7.21
N ASP A 81 -14.50 -1.66 8.23
CA ASP A 81 -13.13 -1.21 8.03
C ASP A 81 -12.30 -2.34 7.40
N PHE A 82 -11.58 -2.04 6.33
CA PHE A 82 -10.62 -2.98 5.76
C PHE A 82 -9.58 -3.41 6.80
N LEU A 83 -9.19 -2.53 7.74
CA LEU A 83 -8.25 -2.87 8.82
C LEU A 83 -8.80 -3.87 9.83
N ASP A 84 -10.10 -4.15 9.82
CA ASP A 84 -10.75 -5.19 10.63
C ASP A 84 -11.14 -6.43 9.81
N MET A 85 -11.08 -6.37 8.48
CA MET A 85 -11.43 -7.49 7.60
C MET A 85 -10.48 -8.69 7.78
N PRO A 86 -10.98 -9.92 7.98
CA PRO A 86 -10.12 -11.09 8.06
C PRO A 86 -9.43 -11.34 6.70
N PRO A 87 -8.15 -11.72 6.69
CA PRO A 87 -7.45 -12.02 5.44
C PRO A 87 -8.11 -13.16 4.67
N GLN A 88 -8.19 -12.99 3.35
CA GLN A 88 -8.79 -13.96 2.42
C GLN A 88 -7.99 -14.00 1.11
N LYS A 89 -8.35 -14.93 0.23
CA LYS A 89 -7.79 -15.04 -1.11
C LYS A 89 -8.67 -14.29 -2.12
N TYR A 90 -8.02 -13.46 -2.92
CA TYR A 90 -8.59 -12.82 -4.10
C TYR A 90 -7.60 -12.94 -5.25
N ASP A 91 -8.04 -12.86 -6.50
CA ASP A 91 -7.09 -12.80 -7.62
C ASP A 91 -6.38 -11.44 -7.61
N PHE A 92 -7.15 -10.38 -7.33
CA PHE A 92 -6.65 -9.01 -7.25
C PHE A 92 -7.21 -8.22 -6.08
N ILE A 93 -6.47 -7.19 -5.68
CA ILE A 93 -6.93 -6.17 -4.73
C ILE A 93 -6.77 -4.79 -5.35
N ILE A 94 -7.78 -3.95 -5.28
CA ILE A 94 -7.77 -2.59 -5.83
C ILE A 94 -8.33 -1.57 -4.84
N GLY A 95 -7.85 -0.33 -4.85
CA GLY A 95 -8.48 0.68 -3.99
C GLY A 95 -7.81 2.05 -3.95
N ASN A 96 -8.64 3.06 -3.71
CA ASN A 96 -8.20 4.45 -3.54
C ASN A 96 -8.06 4.75 -2.06
N ILE A 97 -6.86 4.52 -1.53
CA ILE A 97 -6.63 4.40 -0.10
C ILE A 97 -6.68 5.78 0.57
N PRO A 98 -7.53 5.97 1.62
CA PRO A 98 -7.50 7.17 2.43
C PRO A 98 -6.12 7.40 3.02
N TYR A 99 -5.62 8.62 2.87
CA TYR A 99 -4.21 8.93 3.08
C TYR A 99 -3.69 8.58 4.48
N TYR A 100 -4.54 8.74 5.50
CA TYR A 100 -4.19 8.51 6.90
C TYR A 100 -3.98 7.03 7.26
N ILE A 101 -4.52 6.08 6.48
CA ILE A 101 -4.35 4.63 6.70
C ILE A 101 -3.39 3.96 5.71
N SER A 102 -2.73 4.72 4.83
CA SER A 102 -1.94 4.13 3.74
C SER A 102 -0.87 3.14 4.22
N SER A 103 -0.20 3.44 5.35
CA SER A 103 0.81 2.53 5.91
C SER A 103 0.18 1.23 6.43
N ASP A 104 -0.92 1.33 7.16
CA ASP A 104 -1.59 0.18 7.77
C ASP A 104 -2.18 -0.74 6.69
N VAL A 105 -2.74 -0.15 5.63
CA VAL A 105 -3.22 -0.90 4.46
C VAL A 105 -2.06 -1.63 3.78
N ILE A 106 -0.93 -0.98 3.53
CA ILE A 106 0.25 -1.63 2.90
C ILE A 106 0.71 -2.85 3.71
N PHE A 107 0.74 -2.76 5.04
CA PHE A 107 1.14 -3.89 5.87
C PHE A 107 0.09 -4.98 5.89
N LYS A 108 -1.17 -4.62 6.13
CA LYS A 108 -2.28 -5.57 6.20
C LYS A 108 -2.51 -6.32 4.89
N LEU A 109 -2.31 -5.66 3.74
CA LEU A 109 -2.42 -6.30 2.43
C LEU A 109 -1.57 -7.58 2.37
N TYR A 110 -0.41 -7.63 3.04
CA TYR A 110 0.51 -8.76 2.96
C TYR A 110 -0.09 -10.05 3.55
N ASP A 111 -1.05 -9.90 4.46
CA ASP A 111 -1.76 -11.03 5.09
C ASP A 111 -2.79 -11.66 4.13
N PHE A 112 -3.22 -10.94 3.11
CA PHE A 112 -4.13 -11.45 2.07
C PHE A 112 -3.35 -12.20 0.98
N GLU A 113 -4.00 -13.18 0.36
CA GLU A 113 -3.46 -13.88 -0.80
C GLU A 113 -3.98 -13.23 -2.09
N PHE A 114 -3.07 -12.75 -2.94
CA PHE A 114 -3.40 -12.11 -4.21
C PHE A 114 -2.23 -12.15 -5.20
N SER A 115 -2.55 -12.08 -6.51
CA SER A 115 -1.54 -12.07 -7.58
C SER A 115 -0.96 -10.68 -7.81
N ALA A 116 -1.83 -9.66 -7.83
CA ALA A 116 -1.42 -8.26 -7.91
C ALA A 116 -2.40 -7.35 -7.15
N SER A 117 -1.89 -6.22 -6.67
CA SER A 117 -2.70 -5.17 -6.06
C SER A 117 -2.44 -3.83 -6.73
N VAL A 118 -3.50 -3.10 -7.08
CA VAL A 118 -3.42 -1.75 -7.63
C VAL A 118 -4.02 -0.77 -6.63
N ILE A 119 -3.19 0.10 -6.05
CA ILE A 119 -3.66 1.07 -5.08
C ILE A 119 -3.28 2.48 -5.48
N MET A 120 -4.16 3.43 -5.16
CA MET A 120 -3.85 4.84 -5.24
C MET A 120 -3.62 5.41 -3.84
N VAL A 121 -2.50 6.11 -3.67
CA VAL A 121 -2.03 6.70 -2.41
C VAL A 121 -1.54 8.13 -2.64
N GLN A 122 -1.22 8.89 -1.58
CA GLN A 122 -0.58 10.20 -1.75
C GLN A 122 0.76 10.07 -2.47
N LYS A 123 1.08 11.07 -3.31
CA LYS A 123 2.36 11.14 -4.00
C LYS A 123 3.55 10.99 -3.05
N GLU A 124 3.61 11.75 -1.96
CA GLU A 124 4.73 11.67 -1.01
C GLU A 124 4.87 10.30 -0.35
N PHE A 125 3.75 9.59 -0.15
CA PHE A 125 3.76 8.25 0.40
C PHE A 125 4.28 7.24 -0.63
N ALA A 126 3.82 7.33 -1.88
CA ALA A 126 4.37 6.54 -2.98
C ALA A 126 5.87 6.81 -3.20
N ASP A 127 6.29 8.07 -3.16
CA ASP A 127 7.69 8.47 -3.29
C ASP A 127 8.50 7.84 -2.14
N LYS A 128 8.01 7.83 -0.90
CA LYS A 128 8.68 7.13 0.22
C LYS A 128 8.77 5.61 0.04
N LEU A 129 7.84 4.99 -0.67
CA LEU A 129 7.85 3.55 -0.95
C LEU A 129 8.74 3.16 -2.13
N THR A 130 9.13 4.11 -2.97
CA THR A 130 9.83 3.84 -4.23
C THR A 130 11.18 4.55 -4.34
N ASN A 131 11.46 5.55 -3.50
CA ASN A 131 12.71 6.28 -3.50
C ASN A 131 13.83 5.51 -2.79
N VAL A 132 14.78 5.02 -3.59
CA VAL A 132 15.98 4.32 -3.12
C VAL A 132 17.01 5.23 -2.43
N LYS A 133 16.88 6.57 -2.54
CA LYS A 133 17.87 7.56 -2.05
C LYS A 133 17.53 8.18 -0.69
N ASP A 134 16.41 7.81 -0.07
CA ASP A 134 16.04 8.24 1.29
C ASP A 134 15.33 7.07 1.98
N SER A 135 16.13 6.07 2.36
CA SER A 135 15.59 4.87 2.97
C SER A 135 14.83 5.22 4.25
N SER A 136 13.74 4.49 4.46
CA SER A 136 12.90 4.61 5.65
C SER A 136 12.50 3.23 6.15
N ARG A 137 12.08 3.15 7.41
CA ARG A 137 11.54 1.90 7.97
C ARG A 137 10.39 1.34 7.14
N LEU A 138 9.52 2.22 6.62
CA LEU A 138 8.41 1.87 5.76
C LEU A 138 8.92 1.28 4.43
N TYR A 139 9.87 1.97 3.79
CA TYR A 139 10.48 1.53 2.53
C TYR A 139 11.07 0.12 2.65
N VAL A 140 11.94 -0.12 3.65
CA VAL A 140 12.61 -1.42 3.81
C VAL A 140 11.59 -2.53 4.08
N ASN A 141 10.60 -2.26 4.93
CA ASN A 141 9.56 -3.24 5.21
C ASN A 141 8.66 -3.56 4.01
N ALA A 142 8.36 -2.56 3.18
CA ALA A 142 7.61 -2.76 1.95
C ALA A 142 8.48 -3.48 0.90
N TYR A 143 9.77 -3.17 0.83
CA TYR A 143 10.72 -3.77 -0.10
C TYR A 143 10.87 -5.29 0.08
N VAL A 144 10.87 -5.78 1.33
CA VAL A 144 10.94 -7.23 1.60
C VAL A 144 9.64 -7.97 1.29
N ARG A 145 8.51 -7.26 1.32
CA ARG A 145 7.16 -7.83 1.13
C ARG A 145 6.67 -7.74 -0.31
N TYR A 146 7.10 -6.73 -1.05
CA TYR A 146 6.53 -6.41 -2.36
C TYR A 146 7.57 -6.02 -3.40
N GLU A 147 7.30 -6.37 -4.64
CA GLU A 147 7.73 -5.61 -5.81
C GLU A 147 6.71 -4.48 -6.01
N ILE A 148 7.19 -3.23 -6.04
CA ILE A 148 6.33 -2.03 -6.11
C ILE A 148 6.72 -1.24 -7.34
N ASP A 149 5.79 -1.13 -8.28
CA ASP A 149 5.92 -0.30 -9.46
C ASP A 149 5.08 0.97 -9.32
N LEU A 150 5.74 2.13 -9.38
CA LEU A 150 5.05 3.39 -9.58
C LEU A 150 4.57 3.47 -11.03
N LYS A 151 3.26 3.32 -11.25
CA LYS A 151 2.69 3.33 -12.61
C LYS A 151 2.41 4.74 -13.11
N ARG A 152 1.85 5.60 -12.27
CA ARG A 152 1.43 6.94 -12.69
C ARG A 152 1.21 7.92 -11.54
N TYR A 153 1.58 9.19 -11.72
CA TYR A 153 1.09 10.28 -10.87
C TYR A 153 -0.28 10.80 -11.34
N VAL A 154 -1.17 11.05 -10.38
CA VAL A 154 -2.54 11.52 -10.61
C VAL A 154 -2.71 12.90 -9.98
N GLY A 155 -2.95 13.91 -10.83
CA GLY A 155 -3.14 15.28 -10.36
C GLY A 155 -4.41 15.44 -9.52
N ARG A 156 -4.34 16.24 -8.46
CA ARG A 156 -5.42 16.53 -7.49
C ARG A 156 -6.75 16.99 -8.11
N LYS A 157 -6.71 17.59 -9.31
CA LYS A 157 -7.92 18.03 -10.05
C LYS A 157 -8.82 16.87 -10.45
N ASN A 158 -8.36 15.62 -10.36
CA ASN A 158 -9.14 14.41 -10.66
C ASN A 158 -10.02 13.95 -9.48
N PHE A 159 -10.08 14.70 -8.39
CA PHE A 159 -10.81 14.33 -7.19
C PHE A 159 -11.84 15.36 -6.77
N ASN A 160 -12.83 14.92 -5.99
CA ASN A 160 -13.79 15.78 -5.30
C ASN A 160 -14.05 15.26 -3.86
N PRO A 161 -13.90 16.09 -2.82
CA PRO A 161 -13.27 17.41 -2.85
C PRO A 161 -11.80 17.32 -3.31
N GLN A 162 -11.28 18.40 -3.90
CA GLN A 162 -9.90 18.44 -4.38
C GLN A 162 -8.90 18.41 -3.21
N PRO A 163 -7.97 17.43 -3.14
CA PRO A 163 -6.93 17.38 -2.13
C PRO A 163 -5.88 18.49 -2.30
N LYS A 164 -5.07 18.70 -1.26
CA LYS A 164 -3.95 19.65 -1.27
C LYS A 164 -2.70 19.13 -1.98
N VAL A 165 -2.65 17.83 -2.25
CA VAL A 165 -1.49 17.14 -2.84
C VAL A 165 -1.96 16.23 -3.96
N ASP A 166 -1.02 15.84 -4.82
CA ASP A 166 -1.28 14.88 -5.88
C ASP A 166 -1.20 13.44 -5.35
N SER A 167 -1.73 12.49 -6.11
CA SER A 167 -1.73 11.06 -5.79
C SER A 167 -0.83 10.28 -6.75
N ALA A 168 -0.63 9.00 -6.46
CA ALA A 168 0.14 8.08 -7.27
C ALA A 168 -0.51 6.69 -7.26
N ILE A 169 -0.53 6.05 -8.42
CA ILE A 169 -0.99 4.67 -8.60
C ILE A 169 0.23 3.75 -8.51
N LEU A 170 0.15 2.78 -7.61
CA LEU A 170 1.14 1.75 -7.39
C LEU A 170 0.57 0.39 -7.82
N LEU A 171 1.39 -0.42 -8.49
CA LEU A 171 1.14 -1.85 -8.67
C LEU A 171 2.06 -2.62 -7.72
N LEU A 172 1.48 -3.49 -6.90
CA LEU A 172 2.18 -4.30 -5.93
C LEU A 172 2.05 -5.77 -6.30
N LYS A 173 3.16 -6.50 -6.25
CA LYS A 173 3.17 -7.96 -6.30
C LYS A 173 3.84 -8.50 -5.04
N LYS A 174 3.25 -9.49 -4.40
CA LYS A 174 3.84 -10.13 -3.22
C LYS A 174 5.17 -10.77 -3.61
N LYS A 175 6.22 -10.49 -2.84
CA LYS A 175 7.45 -11.27 -2.86
C LYS A 175 7.29 -12.43 -1.90
N LYS A 176 7.84 -13.59 -2.26
CA LYS A 176 8.13 -14.61 -1.26
C LYS A 176 9.21 -14.03 -0.35
N ILE A 177 8.89 -13.80 0.92
CA ILE A 177 9.88 -13.39 1.91
C ILE A 177 10.94 -14.50 1.99
N ASN A 178 12.11 -14.20 1.45
CA ASN A 178 13.29 -15.05 1.54
C ASN A 178 14.29 -14.36 2.46
N LEU A 179 13.97 -14.37 3.75
CA LEU A 179 14.84 -13.86 4.80
C LEU A 179 15.33 -15.05 5.61
N ASP A 180 16.64 -15.11 5.76
CA ASP A 180 17.40 -15.98 6.68
C ASP A 180 17.35 -15.46 8.13
N ILE A 181 16.57 -14.40 8.39
CA ILE A 181 16.35 -13.79 9.70
C ILE A 181 14.85 -13.70 10.01
N PRO A 182 14.44 -13.83 11.28
CA PRO A 182 13.04 -13.63 11.68
C PRO A 182 12.54 -12.21 11.35
N LEU A 183 11.28 -12.09 10.94
CA LEU A 183 10.67 -10.78 10.62
C LEU A 183 10.62 -9.85 11.83
N ASP A 184 10.26 -10.37 13.01
CA ASP A 184 10.21 -9.58 14.24
C ASP A 184 11.60 -9.03 14.62
N TYR A 185 12.64 -9.82 14.35
CA TYR A 185 14.02 -9.39 14.54
C TYR A 185 14.37 -8.25 13.59
N LEU A 186 14.07 -8.39 12.29
CA LEU A 186 14.24 -7.32 11.30
C LEU A 186 13.51 -6.04 11.76
N ASP A 187 12.24 -6.14 12.13
CA ASP A 187 11.45 -5.00 12.57
C ASP A 187 12.03 -4.30 13.80
N SER A 188 12.55 -5.06 14.76
CA SER A 188 13.23 -4.51 15.94
C SER A 188 14.47 -3.69 15.56
N LYS A 189 15.30 -4.19 14.63
CA LYS A 189 16.52 -3.50 14.18
C LYS A 189 16.21 -2.29 13.33
N LEU A 190 15.22 -2.37 12.45
CA LEU A 190 14.77 -1.21 11.68
C LEU A 190 14.23 -0.11 12.60
N LYS A 191 13.52 -0.46 13.69
CA LYS A 191 13.04 0.51 14.69
C LYS A 191 14.20 1.24 15.36
N VAL A 192 15.23 0.52 15.81
CA VAL A 192 16.43 1.13 16.41
C VAL A 192 17.15 2.02 15.39
N MET A 193 17.43 1.48 14.21
CA MET A 193 18.18 2.17 13.15
C MET A 193 17.50 3.48 12.72
N PHE A 194 16.19 3.44 12.42
CA PHE A 194 15.47 4.62 11.93
C PHE A 194 15.04 5.60 13.03
N SER A 195 15.08 5.21 14.31
CA SER A 195 14.98 6.18 15.42
C SER A 195 16.18 7.13 15.46
N LYS A 196 17.34 6.67 14.98
CA LYS A 196 18.60 7.42 14.89
C LYS A 196 18.99 7.76 13.44
N LYS A 197 18.01 7.94 12.54
CA LYS A 197 18.24 8.08 11.08
C LYS A 197 19.24 9.16 10.62
N ARG A 198 19.57 10.14 11.46
CA ARG A 198 20.54 11.21 11.17
C ARG A 198 21.95 10.96 11.72
N LYS A 199 22.14 9.88 12.49
CA LYS A 199 23.44 9.44 13.01
C LYS A 199 24.11 8.49 12.02
N MET A 200 25.43 8.45 12.04
CA MET A 200 26.21 7.47 11.28
C MET A 200 25.99 6.05 11.82
N ILE A 201 26.08 5.02 10.99
CA ILE A 201 25.93 3.62 11.39
C ILE A 201 26.88 3.24 12.52
N SER A 202 28.13 3.73 12.48
CA SER A 202 29.13 3.53 13.54
C SER A 202 28.74 4.08 14.91
N ASN A 203 27.80 5.02 14.95
CA ASN A 203 27.24 5.59 16.19
C ASN A 203 25.93 4.90 16.61
N ILE A 204 25.46 3.90 15.86
CA ILE A 204 24.22 3.17 16.11
C ILE A 204 24.52 1.73 16.52
N PHE A 205 25.45 1.07 15.83
CA PHE A 205 25.82 -0.32 16.06
C PHE A 205 27.34 -0.45 16.25
N GLU A 206 27.75 -1.40 17.09
CA GLU A 206 29.17 -1.72 17.31
C GLU A 206 29.74 -2.58 16.17
N ILE A 207 28.91 -3.47 15.60
CA ILE A 207 29.27 -4.34 14.47
C ILE A 207 28.60 -3.82 13.20
N TYR A 208 29.40 -3.55 12.17
CA TYR A 208 28.94 -3.08 10.86
C TYR A 208 30.02 -3.32 9.79
N PRO A 209 29.67 -3.40 8.49
CA PRO A 209 30.66 -3.35 7.42
C PRO A 209 31.36 -1.99 7.37
N GLU A 210 32.68 -1.94 7.26
CA GLU A 210 33.45 -0.68 7.25
C GLU A 210 32.94 0.33 6.20
N SER A 211 32.51 -0.16 5.04
CA SER A 211 31.93 0.65 3.95
C SER A 211 30.64 1.38 4.33
N MET A 212 29.97 0.97 5.43
CA MET A 212 28.73 1.58 5.92
C MET A 212 28.94 2.50 7.13
N GLY A 213 30.08 2.40 7.83
CA GLY A 213 30.28 3.07 9.12
C GLY A 213 29.99 4.57 9.11
N ASN A 214 30.48 5.28 8.09
CA ASN A 214 30.34 6.74 7.95
C ASN A 214 29.04 7.18 7.25
N ARG A 215 28.18 6.25 6.85
CA ARG A 215 26.90 6.53 6.18
C ARG A 215 25.77 6.60 7.21
N ARG A 216 24.67 7.26 6.86
CA ARG A 216 23.45 7.28 7.69
C ARG A 216 22.48 6.18 7.22
N PRO A 217 21.55 5.72 8.07
CA PRO A 217 20.49 4.80 7.65
C PRO A 217 19.71 5.24 6.40
N SER A 218 19.47 6.54 6.22
CA SER A 218 18.80 7.09 5.03
C SER A 218 19.58 6.90 3.74
N ASP A 219 20.92 6.77 3.85
CA ASP A 219 21.83 6.71 2.72
C ASP A 219 22.08 5.27 2.24
N LEU A 220 21.61 4.28 3.02
CA LEU A 220 21.73 2.86 2.69
C LEU A 220 20.57 2.41 1.81
N THR A 221 20.82 1.52 0.85
CA THR A 221 19.77 0.81 0.12
C THR A 221 19.08 -0.23 1.00
N ALA A 222 17.91 -0.71 0.60
CA ALA A 222 17.23 -1.78 1.32
C ALA A 222 18.11 -3.06 1.42
N SER A 223 18.84 -3.41 0.35
CA SER A 223 19.75 -4.57 0.38
C SER A 223 20.86 -4.39 1.42
N GLU A 224 21.52 -3.22 1.43
CA GLU A 224 22.57 -2.92 2.41
C GLU A 224 22.07 -2.96 3.84
N ILE A 225 20.84 -2.47 4.08
CA ILE A 225 20.20 -2.56 5.39
C ILE A 225 19.94 -4.02 5.78
N LEU A 226 19.45 -4.85 4.86
CA LEU A 226 19.23 -6.28 5.12
C LEU A 226 20.54 -7.00 5.43
N ASP A 227 21.62 -6.72 4.70
CA ASP A 227 22.93 -7.31 4.94
C ASP A 227 23.51 -6.89 6.29
N LEU A 228 23.34 -5.63 6.68
CA LEU A 228 23.70 -5.17 8.03
C LEU A 228 22.89 -5.91 9.11
N VAL A 229 21.58 -6.08 8.91
CA VAL A 229 20.73 -6.77 9.90
C VAL A 229 21.09 -8.26 10.00
N ARG A 230 21.43 -8.93 8.88
CA ARG A 230 21.95 -10.29 8.87
C ARG A 230 23.26 -10.41 9.63
N LEU A 231 24.18 -9.47 9.41
CA LEU A 231 25.45 -9.43 10.13
C LEU A 231 25.23 -9.33 11.64
N LEU A 232 24.34 -8.43 12.08
CA LEU A 232 23.99 -8.31 13.50
C LEU A 232 23.39 -9.62 14.05
N HIS A 233 22.51 -10.27 13.28
CA HIS A 233 21.88 -11.53 13.68
C HIS A 233 22.91 -12.66 13.85
N ALA A 234 23.86 -12.77 12.93
CA ALA A 234 24.93 -13.77 12.98
C ALA A 234 25.85 -13.60 14.20
N HIS A 235 25.89 -12.40 14.80
CA HIS A 235 26.65 -12.10 16.02
C HIS A 235 25.78 -12.12 17.29
N GLY A 236 24.50 -12.50 17.19
CA GLY A 236 23.58 -12.61 18.34
C GLY A 236 23.18 -11.27 18.96
N LEU A 237 23.24 -10.17 18.19
CA LEU A 237 23.01 -8.80 18.68
C LEU A 237 21.59 -8.30 18.55
#